data_AF-A0A6Q2Y7B4-F1
#
_entry.id   AF-A0A6Q2Y7B4-F1
#
_cell.length_a   1.000
_cell.length_b   1.000
_cell.length_c   1.000
_cell.angle_alpha   90.00
_cell.angle_beta   90.00
_cell.angle_gamma   90.00
#
_symmetry.space_group_name_H-M   'P 1'
#
loop_
_entity.id
_entity.type
_entity.pdbx_description
1 polymer ?
#
loop_
_entity_poly.entity_id
_entity_poly.type
_entity_poly.pdbx_seq_one_letter_code
_entity_poly.pdbx_strand_id
1 'polypeptide(L)'
;LNSQSPQLILYQEYSDVAINREIQRQQGAEPGAEEEGLKEEGVGESPSPSNLSPSSSFRSSRGSAFSLWQDIPDVRTSGQLDNFSNEERKLQEAKFELVTSEASYIRSLTIAVDHFMLSQELGECLGAQDRQWLFSKLPEVKDVSESFLQDLEHRLEEDILRFDVCDIVLAHCPALRRVYLPYVTNQAYQEQTYQRLLQENARFPGILARLEEDPICQRLPLTSFLILPFQRITRLKMLVENILKRTTPGSRDEDTATKAFNELKKIIKECNSSVQSMKRMEELIHLNKKIHFEGKIFPLISQSRWLVKHGELMEVDTQTMSISGSKFKLPTRPVYLHLFNDCLLLSRRKDTWKFMVFVHAKIGQLKVKDLSQKLHGISGFIFHLQLCEGQQLKHQILLKANTE
;
A
#
# COMPACT_ATOMS: atom_id res chain seq x y z
N LEU A 1 30.47 12.40 33.21
CA LEU A 1 30.66 12.00 31.79
C LEU A 1 29.47 11.11 31.39
N ASN A 2 28.31 11.72 31.16
CA ASN A 2 27.18 11.06 30.49
C ASN A 2 26.68 12.08 29.46
N SER A 3 27.43 12.20 28.37
CA SER A 3 26.93 12.81 27.14
C SER A 3 25.88 11.87 26.58
N GLN A 4 24.62 12.03 27.00
CA GLN A 4 23.50 11.45 26.27
C GLN A 4 23.54 12.09 24.87
N SER A 5 24.03 11.34 23.89
CA SER A 5 23.79 11.65 22.49
C SER A 5 22.28 11.78 22.30
N PRO A 6 21.76 12.83 21.63
CA PRO A 6 20.32 12.95 21.41
C PRO A 6 19.83 11.68 20.71
N GLN A 7 18.88 10.97 21.33
CA GLN A 7 18.28 9.78 20.72
C GLN A 7 17.59 10.24 19.44
N LEU A 8 18.09 9.77 18.30
CA LEU A 8 17.59 10.17 17.00
C LEU A 8 16.24 9.50 16.74
N ILE A 9 15.22 10.29 16.42
CA ILE A 9 13.83 9.84 16.26
C ILE A 9 13.71 8.89 15.06
N LEU A 10 12.93 7.81 15.20
CA LEU A 10 12.61 6.89 14.11
C LEU A 10 11.45 7.39 13.25
N TYR A 11 11.39 6.92 12.00
CA TYR A 11 10.36 7.35 11.05
C TYR A 11 8.93 7.11 11.53
N GLN A 12 8.70 6.04 12.30
CA GLN A 12 7.38 5.71 12.85
C GLN A 12 6.88 6.82 13.77
N GLU A 13 7.69 7.23 14.74
CA GLU A 13 7.36 8.34 15.67
C GLU A 13 7.22 9.66 14.92
N TYR A 14 8.14 9.95 13.99
CA TYR A 14 8.07 11.14 13.15
C TYR A 14 6.76 11.18 12.34
N SER A 15 6.40 10.05 11.73
CA SER A 15 5.19 9.92 10.92
C SER A 15 3.94 10.13 11.77
N ASP A 16 3.87 9.58 12.97
CA ASP A 16 2.72 9.74 13.87
C ASP A 16 2.54 11.21 14.30
N VAL A 17 3.62 11.88 14.70
CA VAL A 17 3.59 13.31 15.05
C VAL A 17 3.11 14.14 13.86
N ALA A 18 3.62 13.84 12.67
CA ALA A 18 3.31 14.62 11.48
C ALA A 18 1.90 14.30 10.92
N ILE A 19 1.38 13.09 11.13
CA ILE A 19 -0.03 12.75 10.89
C ILE A 19 -0.93 13.52 11.86
N ASN A 20 -0.60 13.55 13.15
CA ASN A 20 -1.37 14.28 14.15
C ASN A 20 -1.43 15.79 13.87
N ARG A 21 -0.30 16.39 13.46
CA ARG A 21 -0.28 17.79 12.99
C ARG A 21 -1.20 18.02 11.80
N GLU A 22 -1.20 17.12 10.81
CA GLU A 22 -2.08 17.25 9.64
C GLU A 22 -3.56 17.11 10.00
N ILE A 23 -3.90 16.19 10.92
CA ILE A 23 -5.27 16.05 11.45
C ILE A 23 -5.71 17.34 12.16
N GLN A 24 -4.86 17.93 12.99
CA GLN A 24 -5.15 19.20 13.68
C GLN A 24 -5.37 20.36 12.69
N ARG A 25 -4.56 20.43 11.63
CA ARG A 25 -4.72 21.44 10.57
C ARG A 25 -6.03 21.29 9.80
N GLN A 26 -6.43 20.05 9.51
CA GLN A 26 -7.72 19.78 8.84
C GLN A 26 -8.92 20.06 9.76
N GLN A 27 -8.73 20.00 11.08
CA GLN A 27 -9.74 20.34 12.09
C GLN A 27 -9.75 21.85 12.46
N GLY A 28 -8.93 22.69 11.81
CA GLY A 28 -8.94 24.14 11.97
C GLY A 28 -8.22 24.66 13.22
N ALA A 29 -7.44 23.83 13.91
CA ALA A 29 -6.56 24.27 14.99
C ALA A 29 -5.18 24.64 14.42
N GLU A 30 -4.91 25.92 14.20
CA GLU A 30 -3.53 26.39 14.01
C GLU A 30 -2.78 26.20 15.34
N PRO A 31 -1.59 25.56 15.35
CA PRO A 31 -0.77 25.53 16.55
C PRO A 31 -0.26 26.95 16.80
N GLY A 32 -0.68 27.55 17.91
CA GLY A 32 -0.10 28.78 18.41
C GLY A 32 1.39 28.58 18.67
N ALA A 33 2.19 29.56 18.28
CA ALA A 33 3.57 29.68 18.70
C ALA A 33 3.60 29.74 20.23
N GLU A 34 4.02 28.66 20.88
CA GLU A 34 4.47 28.73 22.27
C GLU A 34 5.87 29.36 22.24
N GLU A 35 5.91 30.68 22.51
CA GLU A 35 7.13 31.38 22.93
C GLU A 35 7.64 30.73 24.23
N GLU A 36 8.64 29.85 24.13
CA GLU A 36 9.54 29.63 25.26
C GLU A 36 10.58 30.75 25.27
N GLY A 37 10.26 31.79 26.04
CA GLY A 37 11.18 32.87 26.36
C GLY A 37 12.29 32.39 27.29
N LEU A 38 13.52 32.36 26.78
CA LEU A 38 14.73 32.47 27.58
C LEU A 38 15.58 33.60 26.98
N LYS A 39 15.48 34.77 27.61
CA LYS A 39 16.37 35.91 27.39
C LYS A 39 17.72 35.60 28.02
N GLU A 40 18.79 35.59 27.23
CA GLU A 40 20.13 35.90 27.71
C GLU A 40 20.69 37.07 26.89
N GLU A 41 20.92 38.19 27.58
CA GLU A 41 21.71 39.32 27.08
C GLU A 41 23.21 38.96 27.14
N GLY A 42 23.95 39.27 26.07
CA GLY A 42 25.40 39.05 26.04
C GLY A 42 26.08 39.72 24.84
N VAL A 43 26.64 40.89 25.11
CA VAL A 43 27.48 41.80 24.32
C VAL A 43 28.40 41.17 23.24
N GLY A 44 28.27 41.70 22.01
CA GLY A 44 29.32 42.21 21.11
C GLY A 44 30.56 41.37 20.77
N GLU A 45 30.72 41.05 19.48
CA GLU A 45 31.86 41.48 18.63
C GLU A 45 31.62 41.02 17.17
N SER A 46 31.97 41.88 16.21
CA SER A 46 31.86 41.62 14.77
C SER A 46 33.13 40.96 14.23
N PRO A 47 33.03 40.15 13.16
CA PRO A 47 33.83 40.49 11.98
C PRO A 47 33.13 40.27 10.63
N SER A 48 33.69 40.97 9.63
CA SER A 48 33.25 41.18 8.24
C SER A 48 33.28 39.94 7.33
N PRO A 49 32.68 40.01 6.11
CA PRO A 49 32.28 38.83 5.34
C PRO A 49 33.39 38.38 4.38
N SER A 50 33.80 37.12 4.45
CA SER A 50 34.38 36.44 3.28
C SER A 50 34.37 34.92 3.44
N ASN A 51 33.82 34.26 2.41
CA ASN A 51 33.94 32.84 2.07
C ASN A 51 33.35 31.82 3.05
N LEU A 52 32.05 31.60 2.96
CA LEU A 52 31.39 30.41 3.52
C LEU A 52 31.31 29.32 2.43
N SER A 53 32.24 28.37 2.49
CA SER A 53 31.97 27.01 2.00
C SER A 53 31.32 26.24 3.15
N PRO A 54 30.11 25.66 2.99
CA PRO A 54 29.46 24.93 4.07
C PRO A 54 30.24 23.64 4.34
N SER A 55 30.88 23.54 5.51
CA SER A 55 31.71 22.41 5.88
C SER A 55 31.14 21.65 7.08
N SER A 56 30.89 20.35 6.88
CA SER A 56 30.92 19.25 7.87
C SER A 56 29.79 19.09 8.91
N SER A 57 29.02 20.13 9.26
CA SER A 57 28.03 20.02 10.35
C SER A 57 26.80 19.18 9.99
N PHE A 58 26.32 19.28 8.75
CA PHE A 58 25.13 18.54 8.30
C PHE A 58 25.42 17.03 8.13
N ARG A 59 26.60 16.68 7.59
CA ARG A 59 27.02 15.29 7.36
C ARG A 59 27.23 14.49 8.64
N SER A 60 27.62 15.16 9.72
CA SER A 60 27.83 14.52 11.03
C SER A 60 26.52 14.21 11.76
N SER A 61 25.44 14.92 11.43
CA SER A 61 24.11 14.77 12.03
C SER A 61 23.07 14.47 10.94
N ARG A 62 23.11 13.24 10.40
CA ARG A 62 22.12 12.69 9.44
C ARG A 62 20.69 13.16 9.71
N GLY A 63 20.27 14.25 9.06
CA GLY A 63 18.91 14.81 8.97
C GLY A 63 18.09 15.03 10.25
N SER A 64 18.67 14.95 11.46
CA SER A 64 17.90 14.87 12.72
C SER A 64 18.31 15.87 13.80
N ALA A 65 19.28 16.75 13.54
CA ALA A 65 19.65 17.77 14.52
C ALA A 65 18.66 18.94 14.58
N PHE A 66 17.90 19.19 13.51
CA PHE A 66 17.01 20.34 13.39
C PHE A 66 15.60 19.91 12.98
N SER A 67 14.60 20.40 13.71
CA SER A 67 13.18 20.12 13.46
C SER A 67 12.55 21.07 12.45
N LEU A 68 13.11 22.27 12.28
CA LEU A 68 12.67 23.29 11.33
C LEU A 68 13.84 23.73 10.45
N TRP A 69 13.53 24.12 9.21
CA TRP A 69 14.50 24.67 8.25
C TRP A 69 15.12 25.97 8.78
N GLN A 70 14.30 26.83 9.39
CA GLN A 70 14.77 28.10 9.95
C GLN A 70 15.76 27.92 11.12
N ASP A 71 15.81 26.74 11.76
CA ASP A 71 16.70 26.46 12.88
C ASP A 71 18.10 26.05 12.43
N ILE A 72 18.29 25.79 11.13
CA ILE A 72 19.60 25.42 10.59
C ILE A 72 20.58 26.58 10.80
N PRO A 73 21.77 26.36 11.40
CA PRO A 73 22.73 27.42 11.70
C PRO A 73 23.12 28.25 10.47
N ASP A 74 23.30 27.61 9.32
CA ASP A 74 23.64 28.29 8.06
C ASP A 74 22.51 29.21 7.58
N VAL A 75 21.24 28.81 7.80
CA VAL A 75 20.07 29.63 7.48
C VAL A 75 19.97 30.81 8.46
N ARG A 76 20.12 30.57 9.76
CA ARG A 76 20.10 31.63 10.80
C ARG A 76 21.21 32.66 10.60
N THR A 77 22.42 32.20 10.30
CA THR A 77 23.61 33.04 10.14
C THR A 77 23.61 33.78 8.80
N SER A 78 22.81 33.35 7.83
CA SER A 78 22.69 34.04 6.53
C SER A 78 22.16 35.47 6.63
N GLY A 79 21.43 35.80 7.71
CA GLY A 79 20.75 37.08 7.86
C GLY A 79 19.64 37.32 6.82
N GLN A 80 19.30 36.33 5.99
CA GLN A 80 18.32 36.45 4.92
C GLN A 80 16.91 35.99 5.33
N LEU A 81 16.75 35.37 6.50
CA LEU A 81 15.45 34.89 6.98
C LEU A 81 14.37 35.98 6.94
N ASP A 82 14.72 37.22 7.31
CA ASP A 82 13.81 38.38 7.31
C ASP A 82 13.36 38.83 5.92
N ASN A 83 14.06 38.40 4.87
CA ASN A 83 13.67 38.67 3.49
C ASN A 83 12.60 37.70 2.96
N PHE A 84 12.33 36.60 3.66
CA PHE A 84 11.30 35.64 3.29
C PHE A 84 9.96 36.06 3.90
N SER A 85 8.92 36.11 3.06
CA SER A 85 7.55 36.16 3.53
C SER A 85 7.18 34.91 4.33
N ASN A 86 6.14 35.00 5.16
CA ASN A 86 5.64 33.85 5.90
C ASN A 86 5.23 32.68 5.00
N GLU A 87 4.75 32.95 3.79
CA GLU A 87 4.38 31.91 2.82
C GLU A 87 5.61 31.19 2.27
N GLU A 88 6.67 31.94 1.93
CA GLU A 88 7.93 31.36 1.46
C GLU A 88 8.65 30.57 2.56
N ARG A 89 8.63 31.05 3.82
CA ARG A 89 9.13 30.28 4.96
C ARG A 89 8.37 28.96 5.10
N LYS A 90 7.03 28.98 5.07
CA LYS A 90 6.20 27.77 5.12
C LYS A 90 6.46 26.82 3.95
N LEU A 91 6.79 27.34 2.76
CA LEU A 91 7.19 26.52 1.61
C LEU A 91 8.55 25.86 1.84
N GLN A 92 9.54 26.59 2.33
CA GLN A 92 10.86 26.03 2.65
C GLN A 92 10.78 24.97 3.75
N GLU A 93 9.97 25.20 4.79
CA GLU A 93 9.69 24.20 5.81
C GLU A 93 9.07 22.92 5.21
N ALA A 94 8.12 23.05 4.29
CA ALA A 94 7.50 21.88 3.64
C ALA A 94 8.52 21.09 2.78
N LYS A 95 9.44 21.78 2.10
CA LYS A 95 10.52 21.15 1.34
C LYS A 95 11.52 20.46 2.26
N PHE A 96 11.89 21.09 3.37
CA PHE A 96 12.81 20.54 4.36
C PHE A 96 12.20 19.34 5.12
N GLU A 97 10.89 19.37 5.38
CA GLU A 97 10.14 18.23 5.94
C GLU A 97 10.31 16.98 5.07
N LEU A 98 10.29 17.13 3.73
CA LEU A 98 10.49 16.02 2.82
C LEU A 98 11.88 15.39 2.98
N VAL A 99 12.93 16.22 3.06
CA VAL A 99 14.32 15.78 3.21
C VAL A 99 14.55 15.09 4.57
N THR A 100 14.19 15.76 5.66
CA THR A 100 14.37 15.24 7.04
C THR A 100 13.56 13.97 7.29
N SER A 101 12.36 13.88 6.72
CA SER A 101 11.55 12.67 6.80
C SER A 101 12.12 11.50 6.00
N GLU A 102 12.81 11.75 4.88
CA GLU A 102 13.53 10.69 4.14
C GLU A 102 14.75 10.20 4.92
N ALA A 103 15.51 11.10 5.55
CA ALA A 103 16.63 10.73 6.42
C ALA A 103 16.18 9.84 7.59
N SER A 104 15.05 10.19 8.22
CA SER A 104 14.44 9.39 9.28
C SER A 104 13.94 8.03 8.75
N TYR A 105 13.35 8.00 7.55
CA TYR A 105 12.92 6.77 6.89
C TYR A 105 14.11 5.83 6.60
N ILE A 106 15.22 6.35 6.09
CA ILE A 106 16.44 5.57 5.86
C ILE A 106 17.01 5.01 7.17
N ARG A 107 16.96 5.76 8.27
CA ARG A 107 17.36 5.24 9.58
C ARG A 107 16.54 4.01 9.97
N SER A 108 15.21 4.09 9.86
CA SER A 108 14.34 2.94 10.17
C SER A 108 14.54 1.77 9.19
N LEU A 109 14.73 2.03 7.89
CA LEU A 109 15.06 0.97 6.92
C LEU A 109 16.41 0.31 7.20
N THR A 110 17.40 1.09 7.65
CA THR A 110 18.72 0.58 8.03
C THR A 110 18.60 -0.39 9.20
N ILE A 111 17.78 -0.08 10.21
CA ILE A 111 17.49 -1.03 11.30
C ILE A 111 16.81 -2.29 10.74
N ALA A 112 15.80 -2.13 9.89
CA ALA A 112 15.08 -3.26 9.30
C ALA A 112 15.99 -4.22 8.51
N VAL A 113 16.98 -3.69 7.80
CA VAL A 113 17.93 -4.47 6.99
C VAL A 113 19.09 -4.96 7.86
N ASP A 114 19.83 -4.07 8.49
CA ASP A 114 21.11 -4.39 9.12
C ASP A 114 20.93 -5.12 10.46
N HIS A 115 19.93 -4.73 11.24
CA HIS A 115 19.68 -5.36 12.55
C HIS A 115 18.83 -6.62 12.44
N PHE A 116 17.74 -6.58 11.66
CA PHE A 116 16.85 -7.74 11.53
C PHE A 116 17.26 -8.66 10.39
N MET A 117 17.21 -8.20 9.14
CA MET A 117 17.42 -9.07 7.96
C MET A 117 18.82 -9.70 7.91
N LEU A 118 19.85 -8.95 8.31
CA LEU A 118 21.24 -9.40 8.32
C LEU A 118 21.68 -10.02 9.66
N SER A 119 20.78 -10.13 10.65
CA SER A 119 21.07 -10.86 11.89
C SER A 119 21.45 -12.30 11.57
N GLN A 120 22.61 -12.74 12.08
CA GLN A 120 23.07 -14.11 11.91
C GLN A 120 22.08 -15.10 12.53
N GLU A 121 21.56 -14.80 13.71
CA GLU A 121 20.68 -15.69 14.46
C GLU A 121 19.32 -15.85 13.78
N LEU A 122 18.78 -14.74 13.25
CA LEU A 122 17.56 -14.78 12.46
C LEU A 122 17.81 -15.48 11.13
N GLY A 123 18.96 -15.25 10.49
CA GLY A 123 19.38 -15.92 9.26
C GLY A 123 19.52 -17.44 9.39
N GLU A 124 20.04 -17.93 10.52
CA GLU A 124 20.13 -19.37 10.82
C GLU A 124 18.77 -19.98 11.21
N CYS A 125 17.83 -19.15 11.69
CA CYS A 125 16.48 -19.56 12.05
C CYS A 125 15.55 -19.68 10.83
N LEU A 126 15.78 -18.85 9.80
CA LEU A 126 14.93 -18.75 8.62
C LEU A 126 15.49 -19.52 7.43
N GLY A 127 14.65 -20.31 6.76
CA GLY A 127 14.97 -20.85 5.44
C GLY A 127 15.08 -19.74 4.39
N ALA A 128 15.79 -19.99 3.28
CA ALA A 128 15.98 -19.01 2.21
C ALA A 128 14.65 -18.45 1.67
N GLN A 129 13.63 -19.32 1.55
CA GLN A 129 12.29 -18.94 1.10
C GLN A 129 11.55 -18.07 2.12
N ASP A 130 11.57 -18.44 3.40
CA ASP A 130 10.93 -17.64 4.46
C ASP A 130 11.57 -16.27 4.59
N ARG A 131 12.90 -16.20 4.51
CA ARG A 131 13.64 -14.93 4.51
C ARG A 131 13.23 -14.06 3.31
N GLN A 132 13.17 -14.64 2.12
CA GLN A 132 12.73 -13.92 0.91
C GLN A 132 11.28 -13.44 1.03
N TRP A 133 10.38 -14.24 1.62
CA TRP A 133 8.98 -13.88 1.78
C TRP A 133 8.75 -12.87 2.90
N LEU A 134 9.51 -12.92 3.99
CA LEU A 134 9.38 -12.00 5.13
C LEU A 134 9.92 -10.61 4.79
N PHE A 135 11.12 -10.54 4.20
CA PHE A 135 11.79 -9.26 3.89
C PHE A 135 11.55 -8.79 2.46
N SER A 136 11.06 -9.64 1.55
CA SER A 136 10.74 -9.25 0.17
C SER A 136 11.91 -8.50 -0.48
N LYS A 137 11.63 -7.36 -1.13
CA LYS A 137 12.61 -6.47 -1.76
C LYS A 137 13.09 -5.34 -0.84
N LEU A 138 13.05 -5.50 0.49
CA LEU A 138 13.42 -4.44 1.44
C LEU A 138 14.81 -3.82 1.19
N PRO A 139 15.87 -4.61 0.87
CA PRO A 139 17.18 -4.02 0.56
C PRO A 139 17.14 -3.11 -0.67
N GLU A 140 16.45 -3.52 -1.74
CA GLU A 140 16.31 -2.69 -2.94
C GLU A 140 15.53 -1.40 -2.66
N VAL A 141 14.56 -1.45 -1.75
CA VAL A 141 13.82 -0.25 -1.29
C VAL A 141 14.77 0.68 -0.54
N LYS A 142 15.61 0.15 0.35
CA LYS A 142 16.63 0.93 1.08
C LYS A 142 17.60 1.59 0.11
N ASP A 143 18.18 0.84 -0.84
CA ASP A 143 19.17 1.37 -1.79
C ASP A 143 18.61 2.52 -2.63
N VAL A 144 17.38 2.38 -3.16
CA VAL A 144 16.72 3.43 -3.93
C VAL A 144 16.44 4.65 -3.07
N SER A 145 15.97 4.47 -1.84
CA SER A 145 15.72 5.58 -0.92
C SER A 145 17.01 6.26 -0.44
N GLU A 146 18.14 5.54 -0.35
CA GLU A 146 19.43 6.13 -0.01
C GLU A 146 19.93 7.01 -1.16
N SER A 147 19.81 6.54 -2.41
CA SER A 147 20.12 7.38 -3.58
C SER A 147 19.20 8.60 -3.67
N PHE A 148 17.91 8.44 -3.37
CA PHE A 148 16.97 9.56 -3.33
C PHE A 148 17.33 10.58 -2.25
N LEU A 149 17.66 10.14 -1.05
CA LEU A 149 18.11 11.01 0.04
C LEU A 149 19.40 11.76 -0.34
N GLN A 150 20.37 11.08 -0.95
CA GLN A 150 21.63 11.71 -1.37
C GLN A 150 21.39 12.87 -2.33
N ASP A 151 20.51 12.71 -3.31
CA ASP A 151 20.18 13.78 -4.26
C ASP A 151 19.46 14.96 -3.58
N LEU A 152 18.55 14.67 -2.63
CA LEU A 152 17.87 15.68 -1.83
C LEU A 152 18.84 16.48 -0.94
N GLU A 153 19.74 15.78 -0.25
CA GLU A 153 20.75 16.39 0.61
C GLU A 153 21.74 17.22 -0.21
N HIS A 154 22.17 16.71 -1.37
CA HIS A 154 23.06 17.45 -2.27
C HIS A 154 22.43 18.78 -2.71
N ARG A 155 21.15 18.75 -3.10
CA ARG A 155 20.42 19.95 -3.51
C ARG A 155 20.23 20.95 -2.37
N LEU A 156 20.01 20.46 -1.15
CA LEU A 156 19.95 21.31 0.04
C LEU A 156 21.31 21.95 0.34
N GLU A 157 22.41 21.21 0.16
CA GLU A 157 23.77 21.72 0.32
C GLU A 157 24.13 22.78 -0.75
N GLU A 158 23.64 22.64 -1.98
CA GLU A 158 23.88 23.60 -3.07
C GLU A 158 23.25 24.98 -2.82
N ASP A 159 21.99 25.02 -2.36
CA ASP A 159 21.30 26.27 -2.03
C ASP A 159 20.31 26.06 -0.88
N ILE A 160 20.81 26.20 0.34
CA ILE A 160 20.00 26.00 1.54
C ILE A 160 18.83 26.98 1.68
N LEU A 161 18.87 28.11 0.97
CA LEU A 161 17.84 29.15 1.08
C LEU A 161 16.71 28.99 0.04
N ARG A 162 17.03 28.50 -1.16
CA ARG A 162 16.09 28.46 -2.29
C ARG A 162 16.00 27.10 -2.99
N PHE A 163 16.45 26.02 -2.35
CA PHE A 163 16.34 24.67 -2.91
C PHE A 163 14.90 24.28 -3.32
N ASP A 164 14.81 23.41 -4.31
CA ASP A 164 13.58 22.70 -4.69
C ASP A 164 13.83 21.19 -4.73
N VAL A 165 12.79 20.40 -4.48
CA VAL A 165 12.87 18.95 -4.31
C VAL A 165 11.92 18.20 -5.25
N CYS A 166 10.96 18.88 -5.88
CA CYS A 166 9.93 18.24 -6.68
C CYS A 166 10.46 17.64 -7.99
N ASP A 167 11.47 18.26 -8.59
CA ASP A 167 12.18 17.72 -9.76
C ASP A 167 12.90 16.40 -9.43
N ILE A 168 13.56 16.34 -8.27
CA ILE A 168 14.24 15.14 -7.76
C ILE A 168 13.21 14.04 -7.51
N VAL A 169 12.10 14.35 -6.82
CA VAL A 169 11.01 13.39 -6.60
C VAL A 169 10.50 12.81 -7.92
N LEU A 170 10.26 13.67 -8.91
CA LEU A 170 9.79 13.25 -10.24
C LEU A 170 10.82 12.34 -10.94
N ALA A 171 12.11 12.69 -10.87
CA ALA A 171 13.19 11.89 -11.45
C ALA A 171 13.31 10.50 -10.80
N HIS A 172 13.04 10.39 -9.50
CA HIS A 172 13.09 9.14 -8.75
C HIS A 172 11.83 8.27 -8.86
N CYS A 173 10.70 8.82 -9.34
CA CYS A 173 9.44 8.07 -9.48
C CYS A 173 9.58 6.71 -10.21
N PRO A 174 10.32 6.57 -11.32
CA PRO A 174 10.53 5.28 -11.97
C PRO A 174 11.25 4.24 -11.09
N ALA A 175 12.27 4.66 -10.34
CA ALA A 175 13.01 3.78 -9.44
C ALA A 175 12.16 3.40 -8.22
N LEU A 176 11.45 4.36 -7.62
CA LEU A 176 10.48 4.13 -6.55
C LEU A 176 9.41 3.13 -7.01
N ARG A 177 8.81 3.34 -8.18
CA ARG A 177 7.83 2.42 -8.75
C ARG A 177 8.37 0.98 -8.85
N ARG A 178 9.60 0.82 -9.32
CA ARG A 178 10.23 -0.50 -9.53
C ARG A 178 10.34 -1.32 -8.24
N VAL A 179 10.65 -0.68 -7.11
CA VAL A 179 10.91 -1.38 -5.83
C VAL A 179 9.69 -1.41 -4.92
N TYR A 180 8.92 -0.33 -4.84
CA TYR A 180 7.74 -0.25 -3.97
C TYR A 180 6.56 -1.08 -4.50
N LEU A 181 6.34 -1.13 -5.81
CA LEU A 181 5.23 -1.91 -6.40
C LEU A 181 5.28 -3.39 -6.01
N PRO A 182 6.37 -4.14 -6.27
CA PRO A 182 6.45 -5.54 -5.87
C PRO A 182 6.50 -5.72 -4.35
N TYR A 183 7.14 -4.81 -3.61
CA TYR A 183 7.19 -4.89 -2.15
C TYR A 183 5.78 -4.82 -1.54
N VAL A 184 5.02 -3.75 -1.85
CA VAL A 184 3.66 -3.52 -1.35
C VAL A 184 2.71 -4.62 -1.82
N THR A 185 2.87 -5.11 -3.06
CA THR A 185 2.08 -6.24 -3.56
C THR A 185 2.23 -7.47 -2.66
N ASN A 186 3.44 -7.74 -2.18
CA ASN A 186 3.76 -8.92 -1.37
C ASN A 186 3.48 -8.74 0.13
N GLN A 187 3.00 -7.59 0.61
CA GLN A 187 2.80 -7.31 2.04
C GLN A 187 1.93 -8.36 2.74
N ALA A 188 0.88 -8.86 2.08
CA ALA A 188 0.02 -9.90 2.63
C ALA A 188 0.77 -11.23 2.86
N TYR A 189 1.70 -11.59 1.95
CA TYR A 189 2.56 -12.76 2.11
C TYR A 189 3.60 -12.58 3.21
N GLN A 190 4.13 -11.36 3.37
CA GLN A 190 5.04 -11.02 4.47
C GLN A 190 4.34 -11.25 5.81
N GLU A 191 3.13 -10.71 5.97
CA GLU A 191 2.32 -10.88 7.18
C GLU A 191 1.97 -12.36 7.43
N GLN A 192 1.51 -13.08 6.40
CA GLN A 192 1.21 -14.51 6.54
C GLN A 192 2.46 -15.32 6.94
N THR A 193 3.61 -15.00 6.35
CA THR A 193 4.88 -15.67 6.67
C THR A 193 5.29 -15.37 8.11
N TYR A 194 5.17 -14.12 8.54
CA TYR A 194 5.43 -13.72 9.93
C TYR A 194 4.54 -14.48 10.92
N GLN A 195 3.22 -14.51 10.68
CA GLN A 195 2.28 -15.24 11.55
C GLN A 195 2.54 -16.74 11.56
N ARG A 196 2.86 -17.34 10.40
CA ARG A 196 3.24 -18.75 10.30
C ARG A 196 4.49 -19.03 11.12
N LEU A 197 5.53 -18.20 10.98
CA LEU A 197 6.79 -18.37 11.71
C LEU A 197 6.59 -18.26 13.23
N LEU A 198 5.72 -17.36 13.70
CA LEU A 198 5.37 -17.27 15.12
C LEU A 198 4.72 -18.55 15.66
N GLN A 199 3.93 -19.24 14.85
CA GLN A 199 3.18 -20.44 15.27
C GLN A 199 3.97 -21.73 15.09
N GLU A 200 4.67 -21.87 13.96
CA GLU A 200 5.28 -23.13 13.51
C GLU A 200 6.78 -23.22 13.85
N ASN A 201 7.49 -22.10 14.00
CA ASN A 201 8.92 -22.09 14.28
C ASN A 201 9.19 -21.71 15.75
N ALA A 202 9.47 -22.72 16.58
CA ALA A 202 9.68 -22.55 18.02
C ALA A 202 10.85 -21.61 18.40
N ARG A 203 11.85 -21.41 17.52
CA ARG A 203 13.00 -20.53 17.78
C ARG A 203 12.70 -19.07 17.43
N PHE A 204 11.81 -18.83 16.46
CA PHE A 204 11.58 -17.51 15.88
C PHE A 204 11.08 -16.47 16.89
N PRO A 205 10.06 -16.71 17.72
CA PRO A 205 9.60 -15.72 18.70
C PRO A 205 10.68 -15.28 19.70
N GLY A 206 11.51 -16.21 20.18
CA GLY A 206 12.57 -15.89 21.15
C GLY A 206 13.72 -15.08 20.56
N ILE A 207 14.10 -15.38 19.32
CA ILE A 207 15.11 -14.58 18.60
C ILE A 207 14.55 -13.18 18.31
N LEU A 208 13.30 -13.11 17.84
CA LEU A 208 12.65 -11.84 17.53
C LEU A 208 12.56 -10.93 18.75
N ALA A 209 12.07 -11.46 19.89
CA ALA A 209 11.97 -10.69 21.13
C ALA A 209 13.32 -10.10 21.55
N ARG A 210 14.41 -10.88 21.45
CA ARG A 210 15.75 -10.40 21.79
C ARG A 210 16.26 -9.33 20.83
N LEU A 211 15.96 -9.42 19.53
CA LEU A 211 16.30 -8.37 18.57
C LEU A 211 15.48 -7.10 18.82
N GLU A 212 14.20 -7.24 19.17
CA GLU A 212 13.29 -6.11 19.45
C GLU A 212 13.61 -5.39 20.79
N GLU A 213 14.27 -6.08 21.72
CA GLU A 213 14.78 -5.50 22.98
C GLU A 213 15.96 -4.54 22.79
N ASP A 214 16.64 -4.58 21.64
CA ASP A 214 17.77 -3.69 21.36
C ASP A 214 17.30 -2.22 21.38
N PRO A 215 17.97 -1.31 22.13
CA PRO A 215 17.62 0.10 22.18
C PRO A 215 17.51 0.79 20.82
N ILE A 216 18.21 0.32 19.79
CA ILE A 216 18.11 0.90 18.43
C ILE A 216 16.70 0.74 17.84
N CYS A 217 15.94 -0.27 18.29
CA CYS A 217 14.57 -0.52 17.86
C CYS A 217 13.56 0.42 18.54
N GLN A 218 13.95 1.13 19.60
CA GLN A 218 13.06 2.03 20.37
C GLN A 218 11.74 1.37 20.78
N ARG A 219 11.80 0.08 21.16
CA ARG A 219 10.64 -0.76 21.53
C ARG A 219 9.63 -1.00 20.42
N LEU A 220 10.01 -0.74 19.17
CA LEU A 220 9.19 -1.04 18.00
C LEU A 220 9.40 -2.49 17.54
N PRO A 221 8.33 -3.23 17.24
CA PRO A 221 8.43 -4.59 16.72
C PRO A 221 8.83 -4.60 15.25
N LEU A 222 9.38 -5.73 14.76
CA LEU A 222 9.78 -5.91 13.36
C LEU A 222 8.64 -5.56 12.38
N THR A 223 7.40 -5.90 12.72
CA THR A 223 6.22 -5.62 11.89
C THR A 223 6.03 -4.12 11.58
N SER A 224 6.39 -3.24 12.53
CA SER A 224 6.34 -1.79 12.33
C SER A 224 7.44 -1.26 11.40
N PHE A 225 8.52 -2.02 11.19
CA PHE A 225 9.53 -1.71 10.18
C PHE A 225 9.14 -2.25 8.80
N LEU A 226 8.55 -3.46 8.75
CA LEU A 226 8.12 -4.09 7.50
C LEU A 226 6.99 -3.34 6.78
N ILE A 227 6.18 -2.57 7.49
CA ILE A 227 5.08 -1.78 6.91
C ILE A 227 5.55 -0.44 6.31
N LEU A 228 6.77 0.00 6.64
CA LEU A 228 7.22 1.36 6.31
C LEU A 228 7.19 1.69 4.81
N PRO A 229 7.55 0.80 3.86
CA PRO A 229 7.51 1.15 2.45
C PRO A 229 6.09 1.50 1.95
N PHE A 230 5.06 0.83 2.47
CA PHE A 230 3.67 1.18 2.16
C PHE A 230 3.32 2.56 2.71
N GLN A 231 3.70 2.85 3.96
CA GLN A 231 3.46 4.15 4.58
C GLN A 231 4.21 5.28 3.84
N ARG A 232 5.49 5.07 3.52
CA ARG A 232 6.35 6.09 2.92
C ARG A 232 5.85 6.54 1.56
N ILE A 233 5.48 5.63 0.66
CA ILE A 233 5.01 6.02 -0.68
C ILE A 233 3.72 6.86 -0.61
N THR A 234 2.83 6.56 0.34
CA THR A 234 1.62 7.37 0.57
C THR A 234 1.96 8.73 1.17
N ARG A 235 2.94 8.79 2.08
CA ARG A 235 3.36 10.02 2.74
C ARG A 235 4.14 10.95 1.80
N LEU A 236 4.97 10.42 0.90
CA LEU A 236 5.63 11.21 -0.16
C LEU A 236 4.61 11.98 -1.01
N LYS A 237 3.48 11.35 -1.38
CA LYS A 237 2.40 12.06 -2.08
C LYS A 237 1.89 13.25 -1.26
N MET A 238 1.64 13.06 0.03
CA MET A 238 1.12 14.11 0.91
C MET A 238 2.11 15.26 1.11
N LEU A 239 3.40 14.94 1.24
CA LEU A 239 4.48 15.94 1.34
C LEU A 239 4.56 16.79 0.06
N VAL A 240 4.55 16.16 -1.11
CA VAL A 240 4.53 16.88 -2.40
C VAL A 240 3.24 17.69 -2.57
N GLU A 241 2.10 17.17 -2.11
CA GLU A 241 0.83 17.92 -2.12
C GLU A 241 0.90 19.18 -1.24
N ASN A 242 1.55 19.09 -0.07
CA ASN A 242 1.77 20.23 0.83
C ASN A 242 2.68 21.30 0.18
N ILE A 243 3.74 20.87 -0.53
CA ILE A 243 4.62 21.76 -1.30
C ILE A 243 3.83 22.43 -2.44
N LEU A 244 3.08 21.64 -3.23
CA LEU A 244 2.29 22.14 -4.35
C LEU A 244 1.28 23.21 -3.92
N LYS A 245 0.57 23.01 -2.79
CA LYS A 245 -0.38 23.98 -2.22
C LYS A 245 0.26 25.33 -1.83
N ARG A 246 1.58 25.39 -1.70
CA ARG A 246 2.36 26.56 -1.27
C ARG A 246 3.22 27.15 -2.37
N THR A 247 3.25 26.50 -3.53
CA THR A 247 4.04 26.93 -4.66
C THR A 247 3.29 28.04 -5.41
N THR A 248 4.03 29.03 -5.93
CA THR A 248 3.43 30.15 -6.66
C THR A 248 2.65 29.67 -7.89
N PRO A 249 1.37 30.07 -8.07
CA PRO A 249 0.59 29.70 -9.24
C PRO A 249 1.19 30.20 -10.55
N GLY A 250 1.14 29.38 -11.59
CA GLY A 250 1.71 29.63 -12.91
C GLY A 250 3.25 29.50 -12.98
N SER A 251 3.91 29.10 -11.89
CA SER A 251 5.37 28.94 -11.87
C SER A 251 5.80 27.60 -12.47
N ARG A 252 7.08 27.52 -12.86
CA ARG A 252 7.71 26.25 -13.28
C ARG A 252 7.71 25.21 -12.16
N ASP A 253 7.84 25.66 -10.93
CA ASP A 253 7.88 24.80 -9.74
C ASP A 253 6.50 24.17 -9.51
N GLU A 254 5.40 24.89 -9.78
CA GLU A 254 4.04 24.34 -9.70
C GLU A 254 3.82 23.22 -10.73
N ASP A 255 4.26 23.42 -11.98
CA ASP A 255 4.16 22.39 -13.03
C ASP A 255 4.97 21.14 -12.65
N THR A 256 6.17 21.33 -12.11
CA THR A 256 7.05 20.23 -11.67
C THR A 256 6.45 19.48 -10.48
N ALA A 257 5.98 20.19 -9.45
CA ALA A 257 5.31 19.62 -8.29
C ALA A 257 4.02 18.88 -8.68
N THR A 258 3.25 19.41 -9.64
CA THR A 258 2.05 18.77 -10.17
C THR A 258 2.38 17.45 -10.87
N LYS A 259 3.44 17.41 -11.67
CA LYS A 259 3.91 16.18 -12.33
C LYS A 259 4.36 15.14 -11.30
N ALA A 260 5.19 15.54 -10.33
CA ALA A 260 5.66 14.68 -9.24
C ALA A 260 4.48 14.08 -8.45
N PHE A 261 3.51 14.93 -8.06
CA PHE A 261 2.30 14.50 -7.35
C PHE A 261 1.49 13.46 -8.14
N ASN A 262 1.30 13.69 -9.45
CA ASN A 262 0.53 12.80 -10.31
C ASN A 262 1.21 11.44 -10.52
N GLU A 263 2.54 11.41 -10.68
CA GLU A 263 3.28 10.14 -10.78
C GLU A 263 3.25 9.37 -9.44
N LEU A 264 3.44 10.03 -8.29
CA LEU A 264 3.27 9.37 -6.98
C LEU A 264 1.85 8.80 -6.80
N LYS A 265 0.82 9.57 -7.16
CA LYS A 265 -0.58 9.12 -7.13
C LYS A 265 -0.81 7.89 -8.02
N LYS A 266 -0.17 7.85 -9.19
CA LYS A 266 -0.23 6.71 -10.12
C LYS A 266 0.45 5.48 -9.53
N ILE A 267 1.64 5.61 -8.93
CA ILE A 267 2.34 4.50 -8.24
C ILE A 267 1.43 3.90 -7.16
N ILE A 268 0.84 4.73 -6.29
CA ILE A 268 -0.07 4.25 -5.23
C ILE A 268 -1.27 3.51 -5.82
N LYS A 269 -1.88 4.05 -6.89
CA LYS A 269 -3.01 3.40 -7.57
C LYS A 269 -2.61 2.04 -8.16
N GLU A 270 -1.42 1.94 -8.74
CA GLU A 270 -0.89 0.68 -9.27
C GLU A 270 -0.62 -0.34 -8.17
N CYS A 271 -0.03 0.06 -7.04
CA CYS A 271 0.13 -0.80 -5.87
C CYS A 271 -1.21 -1.40 -5.41
N ASN A 272 -2.23 -0.56 -5.25
CA ASN A 272 -3.58 -1.02 -4.86
C ASN A 272 -4.18 -1.99 -5.88
N SER A 273 -4.04 -1.68 -7.17
CA SER A 273 -4.54 -2.53 -8.26
C SER A 273 -3.81 -3.87 -8.33
N SER A 274 -2.51 -3.88 -8.07
CA SER A 274 -1.67 -5.07 -8.02
C SER A 274 -2.05 -5.98 -6.86
N VAL A 275 -2.18 -5.44 -5.65
CA VAL A 275 -2.67 -6.17 -4.46
C VAL A 275 -4.04 -6.79 -4.72
N GLN A 276 -4.97 -6.05 -5.32
CA GLN A 276 -6.29 -6.58 -5.66
C GLN A 276 -6.21 -7.70 -6.72
N SER A 277 -5.34 -7.55 -7.73
CA SER A 277 -5.15 -8.56 -8.77
C SER A 277 -4.55 -9.85 -8.22
N MET A 278 -3.61 -9.73 -7.29
CA MET A 278 -3.00 -10.85 -6.59
C MET A 278 -4.03 -11.63 -5.74
N LYS A 279 -4.85 -10.92 -4.95
CA LYS A 279 -5.95 -11.55 -4.18
C LYS A 279 -6.93 -12.29 -5.10
N ARG A 280 -7.28 -11.70 -6.24
CA ARG A 280 -8.15 -12.35 -7.25
C ARG A 280 -7.49 -13.61 -7.82
N MET A 281 -6.18 -13.55 -8.11
CA MET A 281 -5.42 -14.72 -8.59
C MET A 281 -5.39 -15.85 -7.55
N GLU A 282 -5.15 -15.53 -6.28
CA GLU A 282 -5.19 -16.51 -5.19
C GLU A 282 -6.55 -17.17 -5.07
N GLU A 283 -7.63 -16.39 -5.12
CA GLU A 283 -9.00 -16.92 -5.11
C GLU A 283 -9.22 -17.91 -6.26
N LEU A 284 -8.78 -17.56 -7.47
CA LEU A 284 -8.86 -18.45 -8.63
C LEU A 284 -8.05 -19.73 -8.45
N ILE A 285 -6.84 -19.67 -7.87
CA ILE A 285 -6.01 -20.86 -7.61
C ILE A 285 -6.71 -21.78 -6.60
N HIS A 286 -7.25 -21.22 -5.52
CA HIS A 286 -8.01 -22.00 -4.52
C HIS A 286 -9.25 -22.63 -5.13
N LEU A 287 -9.95 -21.91 -6.00
CA LEU A 287 -11.12 -22.42 -6.69
C LEU A 287 -10.77 -23.50 -7.72
N ASN A 288 -9.67 -23.33 -8.46
CA ASN A 288 -9.20 -24.29 -9.45
C ASN A 288 -8.87 -25.66 -8.83
N LYS A 289 -8.43 -25.70 -7.56
CA LYS A 289 -8.23 -26.96 -6.81
C LYS A 289 -9.54 -27.69 -6.49
N LYS A 290 -10.68 -26.98 -6.48
CA LYS A 290 -12.00 -27.51 -6.11
C LYS A 290 -12.87 -27.83 -7.33
N ILE A 291 -12.63 -27.16 -8.46
CA ILE A 291 -13.40 -27.32 -9.69
C ILE A 291 -12.85 -28.45 -10.58
N HIS A 292 -13.73 -29.34 -11.00
CA HIS A 292 -13.46 -30.42 -11.95
C HIS A 292 -14.47 -30.34 -13.09
N PHE A 293 -14.08 -30.75 -14.30
CA PHE A 293 -14.94 -30.71 -15.49
C PHE A 293 -15.32 -32.13 -15.92
N GLU A 294 -16.61 -32.37 -16.21
CA GLU A 294 -17.10 -33.67 -16.72
C GLU A 294 -16.69 -33.95 -18.18
N GLY A 295 -15.97 -33.02 -18.83
CA GLY A 295 -15.58 -33.13 -20.24
C GLY A 295 -14.41 -32.20 -20.60
N LYS A 296 -14.65 -31.22 -21.47
CA LYS A 296 -13.59 -30.30 -21.94
C LYS A 296 -13.02 -29.49 -20.77
N ILE A 297 -11.69 -29.50 -20.66
CA ILE A 297 -10.95 -28.70 -19.69
C ILE A 297 -11.13 -27.22 -20.04
N PHE A 298 -11.59 -26.43 -19.07
CA PHE A 298 -11.65 -24.97 -19.17
C PHE A 298 -10.53 -24.36 -18.31
N PRO A 299 -9.64 -23.54 -18.89
CA PRO A 299 -8.55 -22.93 -18.13
C PRO A 299 -9.12 -21.86 -17.21
N LEU A 300 -9.33 -22.18 -15.93
CA LEU A 300 -9.93 -21.27 -14.96
C LEU A 300 -9.01 -20.11 -14.58
N ILE A 301 -7.71 -20.38 -14.50
CA ILE A 301 -6.69 -19.41 -14.10
C ILE A 301 -6.39 -18.48 -15.29
N SER A 302 -6.63 -17.19 -15.12
CA SER A 302 -6.32 -16.13 -16.10
C SER A 302 -6.05 -14.83 -15.37
N GLN A 303 -5.10 -14.03 -15.86
CA GLN A 303 -4.74 -12.72 -15.29
C GLN A 303 -5.87 -11.70 -15.33
N SER A 304 -6.78 -11.83 -16.31
CA SER A 304 -7.91 -10.91 -16.51
C SER A 304 -9.23 -11.43 -15.92
N ARG A 305 -9.22 -12.59 -15.25
CA ARG A 305 -10.41 -13.20 -14.68
C ARG A 305 -10.51 -12.95 -13.18
N TRP A 306 -11.72 -12.72 -12.69
CA TRP A 306 -12.01 -12.71 -11.26
C TRP A 306 -13.43 -13.18 -10.97
N LEU A 307 -13.63 -13.75 -9.78
CA LEU A 307 -14.94 -14.18 -9.33
C LEU A 307 -15.76 -12.94 -8.94
N VAL A 308 -16.93 -12.81 -9.54
CA VAL A 308 -17.88 -11.71 -9.29
C VAL A 308 -18.90 -12.13 -8.25
N LYS A 309 -19.42 -13.35 -8.38
CA LYS A 309 -20.41 -13.92 -7.45
C LYS A 309 -20.36 -15.44 -7.50
N HIS A 310 -20.64 -16.10 -6.38
CA HIS A 310 -20.85 -17.54 -6.36
C HIS A 310 -21.90 -17.92 -5.32
N GLY A 311 -22.55 -19.06 -5.50
CA GLY A 311 -23.58 -19.50 -4.56
C GLY A 311 -24.40 -20.68 -5.05
N GLU A 312 -25.16 -21.25 -4.12
CA GLU A 312 -26.10 -22.32 -4.40
C GLU A 312 -27.42 -21.77 -4.95
N LEU A 313 -27.92 -22.42 -5.99
CA LEU A 313 -29.18 -22.17 -6.67
C LEU A 313 -29.93 -23.50 -6.83
N MET A 314 -31.21 -23.42 -7.15
CA MET A 314 -32.02 -24.59 -7.45
C MET A 314 -32.37 -24.62 -8.94
N GLU A 315 -31.89 -25.63 -9.65
CA GLU A 315 -32.36 -25.97 -11.00
C GLU A 315 -33.80 -26.49 -10.89
N VAL A 316 -34.72 -25.87 -11.61
CA VAL A 316 -36.13 -26.24 -11.66
C VAL A 316 -36.37 -27.07 -12.91
N ASP A 317 -36.75 -28.33 -12.75
CA ASP A 317 -37.10 -29.20 -13.87
C ASP A 317 -38.57 -28.97 -14.25
N THR A 318 -38.79 -28.49 -15.48
CA THR A 318 -40.12 -28.19 -16.03
C THR A 318 -40.75 -29.36 -16.81
N GLN A 319 -39.99 -30.43 -17.04
CA GLN A 319 -40.41 -31.58 -17.86
C GLN A 319 -41.07 -32.68 -17.03
N THR A 320 -40.72 -32.81 -15.74
CA THR A 320 -41.29 -33.80 -14.84
C THR A 320 -42.26 -33.17 -13.84
N MET A 321 -43.54 -33.07 -14.23
CA MET A 321 -44.61 -32.62 -13.36
C MET A 321 -45.04 -33.74 -12.41
N SER A 322 -44.73 -33.64 -11.11
CA SER A 322 -45.26 -34.57 -10.09
C SER A 322 -46.43 -33.94 -9.33
N ILE A 323 -47.59 -34.60 -9.35
CA ILE A 323 -48.76 -34.20 -8.57
C ILE A 323 -48.64 -34.82 -7.18
N SER A 324 -48.38 -34.00 -6.16
CA SER A 324 -48.44 -34.43 -4.75
C SER A 324 -49.32 -33.46 -3.97
N GLY A 325 -50.63 -33.73 -3.96
CA GLY A 325 -51.64 -32.94 -3.26
C GLY A 325 -51.99 -31.60 -3.95
N SER A 326 -52.69 -30.73 -3.21
CA SER A 326 -53.25 -29.45 -3.69
C SER A 326 -52.24 -28.31 -3.90
N LYS A 327 -50.92 -28.61 -3.94
CA LYS A 327 -49.86 -27.65 -4.24
C LYS A 327 -48.92 -28.21 -5.30
N PHE A 328 -48.88 -27.57 -6.47
CA PHE A 328 -47.92 -27.87 -7.54
C PHE A 328 -46.49 -27.69 -7.02
N LYS A 329 -45.67 -28.75 -7.03
CA LYS A 329 -44.24 -28.68 -6.70
C LYS A 329 -43.45 -29.26 -7.86
N LEU A 330 -42.62 -28.43 -8.48
CA LEU A 330 -41.65 -28.88 -9.47
C LEU A 330 -40.46 -29.52 -8.77
N PRO A 331 -39.91 -30.62 -9.29
CA PRO A 331 -38.67 -31.17 -8.80
C PRO A 331 -37.56 -30.13 -8.98
N THR A 332 -36.75 -29.97 -7.93
CA THR A 332 -35.61 -29.07 -7.94
C THR A 332 -34.34 -29.81 -7.61
N ARG A 333 -33.23 -29.41 -8.23
CA ARG A 333 -31.90 -29.98 -8.01
C ARG A 333 -30.91 -28.88 -7.61
N PRO A 334 -30.08 -29.09 -6.59
CA PRO A 334 -29.09 -28.10 -6.19
C PRO A 334 -28.02 -27.97 -7.28
N VAL A 335 -27.74 -26.72 -7.65
CA VAL A 335 -26.70 -26.33 -8.59
C VAL A 335 -25.89 -25.20 -7.96
N TYR A 336 -24.59 -25.19 -8.19
CA TYR A 336 -23.71 -24.16 -7.71
C TYR A 336 -23.19 -23.30 -8.86
N LEU A 337 -23.44 -22.00 -8.76
CA LEU A 337 -23.04 -20.97 -9.70
C LEU A 337 -21.69 -20.40 -9.31
N HIS A 338 -20.78 -20.30 -10.29
CA HIS A 338 -19.61 -19.43 -10.21
C HIS A 338 -19.67 -18.44 -11.38
N LEU A 339 -19.93 -17.17 -11.07
CA LEU A 339 -19.97 -16.08 -12.03
C LEU A 339 -18.63 -15.34 -11.98
N PHE A 340 -17.93 -15.32 -13.10
CA PHE A 340 -16.74 -14.52 -13.33
C PHE A 340 -17.09 -13.31 -14.19
N ASN A 341 -16.16 -12.37 -14.30
CA ASN A 341 -16.30 -11.19 -15.15
C ASN A 341 -16.40 -11.52 -16.65
N ASP A 342 -15.84 -12.64 -17.10
CA ASP A 342 -15.77 -13.03 -18.51
C ASP A 342 -16.54 -14.33 -18.84
N CYS A 343 -16.94 -15.11 -17.82
CA CYS A 343 -17.63 -16.38 -18.00
C CYS A 343 -18.49 -16.78 -16.78
N LEU A 344 -19.29 -17.82 -16.96
CA LEU A 344 -20.14 -18.43 -15.95
C LEU A 344 -19.93 -19.94 -15.97
N LEU A 345 -19.84 -20.55 -14.78
CA LEU A 345 -19.80 -22.00 -14.57
C LEU A 345 -20.99 -22.43 -13.72
N LEU A 346 -21.67 -23.49 -14.15
CA LEU A 346 -22.63 -24.23 -13.32
C LEU A 346 -22.06 -25.60 -13.00
N SER A 347 -22.18 -25.97 -11.73
CA SER A 347 -21.60 -27.19 -11.20
C SER A 347 -22.56 -27.88 -10.24
N ARG A 348 -22.38 -29.20 -10.08
CA ARG A 348 -23.02 -29.98 -9.02
C ARG A 348 -21.97 -30.30 -7.96
N ARG A 349 -22.36 -30.29 -6.68
CA ARG A 349 -21.45 -30.71 -5.60
C ARG A 349 -21.36 -32.24 -5.63
N LYS A 350 -20.15 -32.76 -5.81
CA LYS A 350 -19.89 -34.21 -5.78
C LYS A 350 -19.53 -34.69 -4.37
N ASP A 351 -18.70 -33.90 -3.68
CA ASP A 351 -18.27 -34.07 -2.29
C ASP A 351 -18.36 -32.72 -1.55
N THR A 352 -18.08 -32.70 -0.24
CA THR A 352 -18.16 -31.50 0.63
C THR A 352 -17.43 -30.28 0.07
N TRP A 353 -16.36 -30.48 -0.71
CA TRP A 353 -15.48 -29.43 -1.23
C TRP A 353 -15.17 -29.48 -2.74
N LYS A 354 -15.84 -30.35 -3.52
CA LYS A 354 -15.56 -30.53 -4.96
C LYS A 354 -16.77 -30.19 -5.82
N PHE A 355 -16.55 -29.33 -6.81
CA PHE A 355 -17.54 -28.89 -7.78
C PHE A 355 -17.30 -29.58 -9.12
N MET A 356 -18.32 -30.24 -9.63
CA MET A 356 -18.30 -30.92 -10.91
C MET A 356 -19.06 -30.06 -11.92
N VAL A 357 -18.32 -29.35 -12.77
CA VAL A 357 -18.85 -28.44 -13.78
C VAL A 357 -19.42 -29.24 -14.94
N PHE A 358 -20.71 -29.00 -15.20
CA PHE A 358 -21.44 -29.58 -16.32
C PHE A 358 -21.76 -28.53 -17.41
N VAL A 359 -21.72 -27.23 -17.05
CA VAL A 359 -21.96 -26.12 -17.99
C VAL A 359 -20.95 -24.99 -17.76
N HIS A 360 -20.37 -24.49 -18.85
CA HIS A 360 -19.59 -23.27 -18.87
C HIS A 360 -19.94 -22.43 -20.11
N ALA A 361 -19.96 -21.10 -19.96
CA ALA A 361 -20.20 -20.18 -21.09
C ALA A 361 -19.54 -18.83 -20.85
N LYS A 362 -19.15 -18.16 -21.96
CA LYS A 362 -18.69 -16.76 -21.90
C LYS A 362 -19.89 -15.84 -21.68
N ILE A 363 -19.70 -14.69 -21.03
CA ILE A 363 -20.82 -13.75 -20.76
C ILE A 363 -21.56 -13.35 -22.05
N GLY A 364 -20.86 -13.12 -23.15
CA GLY A 364 -21.48 -12.78 -24.44
C GLY A 364 -22.36 -13.88 -25.07
N GLN A 365 -22.33 -15.10 -24.52
CA GLN A 365 -23.15 -16.23 -24.95
C GLN A 365 -24.41 -16.41 -24.10
N LEU A 366 -24.57 -15.62 -23.02
CA LEU A 366 -25.66 -15.77 -22.08
C LEU A 366 -26.83 -14.85 -22.42
N LYS A 367 -28.05 -15.39 -22.36
CA LYS A 367 -29.29 -14.61 -22.31
C LYS A 367 -30.02 -14.96 -21.02
N VAL A 368 -30.32 -13.96 -20.21
CA VAL A 368 -31.04 -14.13 -18.94
C VAL A 368 -32.42 -13.50 -19.09
N LYS A 369 -33.46 -14.22 -18.67
CA LYS A 369 -34.82 -13.68 -18.57
C LYS A 369 -35.32 -13.84 -17.16
N ASP A 370 -35.68 -12.75 -16.51
CA ASP A 370 -36.37 -12.79 -15.22
C ASP A 370 -37.80 -13.31 -15.42
N LEU A 371 -38.17 -14.30 -14.60
CA LEU A 371 -39.47 -14.96 -14.61
C LEU A 371 -40.16 -14.90 -13.24
N SER A 372 -39.60 -14.13 -12.30
CA SER A 372 -40.08 -14.00 -10.92
C SER A 372 -41.54 -13.53 -10.80
N GLN A 373 -42.12 -12.99 -11.89
CA GLN A 373 -43.52 -12.51 -11.94
C GLN A 373 -44.45 -13.32 -12.88
N LYS A 374 -43.97 -14.35 -13.59
CA LYS A 374 -44.68 -14.89 -14.78
C LYS A 374 -45.00 -16.39 -14.79
N LEU A 375 -44.66 -17.16 -13.77
CA LEU A 375 -44.96 -18.60 -13.71
C LEU A 375 -46.13 -18.90 -12.76
N HIS A 376 -47.29 -19.23 -13.34
CA HIS A 376 -48.46 -19.71 -12.59
C HIS A 376 -48.08 -20.91 -11.70
N GLY A 377 -48.04 -20.71 -10.38
CA GLY A 377 -47.86 -21.77 -9.39
C GLY A 377 -46.48 -21.92 -8.75
N ILE A 378 -45.46 -21.13 -9.14
CA ILE A 378 -44.12 -21.17 -8.51
C ILE A 378 -43.80 -19.80 -7.92
N SER A 379 -43.77 -19.69 -6.59
CA SER A 379 -43.28 -18.48 -5.91
C SER A 379 -41.76 -18.52 -5.71
N GLY A 380 -41.10 -17.37 -5.92
CA GLY A 380 -39.68 -17.16 -5.66
C GLY A 380 -38.96 -16.37 -6.77
N PHE A 381 -37.66 -16.12 -6.54
CA PHE A 381 -36.78 -15.41 -7.46
C PHE A 381 -36.28 -16.37 -8.55
N ILE A 382 -36.93 -16.37 -9.70
CA ILE A 382 -36.70 -17.35 -10.77
C ILE A 382 -36.24 -16.63 -12.02
N PHE A 383 -35.15 -17.11 -12.59
CA PHE A 383 -34.65 -16.61 -13.86
C PHE A 383 -34.30 -17.77 -14.79
N HIS A 384 -34.50 -17.54 -16.08
CA HIS A 384 -34.18 -18.47 -17.13
C HIS A 384 -32.85 -18.08 -17.76
N LEU A 385 -31.89 -19.00 -17.71
CA LEU A 385 -30.56 -18.83 -18.28
C LEU A 385 -30.45 -19.64 -19.56
N GLN A 386 -30.21 -18.96 -20.68
CA GLN A 386 -30.04 -19.54 -22.00
C GLN A 386 -28.61 -19.32 -22.48
N LEU A 387 -27.96 -20.38 -22.94
CA LEU A 387 -26.63 -20.37 -23.52
C LEU A 387 -26.74 -20.50 -25.04
N CYS A 388 -26.34 -19.47 -25.76
CA CYS A 388 -26.36 -19.42 -27.22
C CYS A 388 -24.94 -19.44 -27.79
N GLU A 389 -24.72 -20.23 -28.84
CA GLU A 389 -23.53 -20.13 -29.69
C GLU A 389 -23.98 -19.67 -31.09
N GLY A 390 -23.77 -18.40 -31.40
CA GLY A 390 -24.38 -17.77 -32.57
C GLY A 390 -25.91 -17.72 -32.46
N GLN A 391 -26.61 -18.29 -33.45
CA GLN A 391 -28.08 -18.40 -33.44
C GLN A 391 -28.59 -19.70 -32.80
N GLN A 392 -27.71 -20.65 -32.45
CA GLN A 392 -28.11 -21.95 -31.89
C GLN A 392 -28.15 -21.93 -30.36
N LEU A 393 -29.24 -22.45 -29.78
CA LEU A 393 -29.37 -22.66 -28.35
C LEU A 393 -28.67 -23.97 -27.95
N LYS A 394 -27.60 -23.87 -27.15
CA LYS A 394 -26.83 -25.04 -26.67
C LYS A 394 -27.37 -25.62 -25.37
N HIS A 395 -27.78 -24.74 -24.47
CA HIS A 395 -28.25 -25.15 -23.15
C HIS A 395 -29.26 -24.13 -22.63
N GLN A 396 -30.24 -24.61 -21.87
CA GLN A 396 -31.19 -23.74 -21.19
C GLN A 396 -31.50 -24.35 -19.83
N ILE A 397 -31.55 -23.51 -18.80
CA ILE A 397 -31.77 -23.94 -17.43
C ILE A 397 -32.61 -22.89 -16.70
N LEU A 398 -33.59 -23.37 -15.95
CA LEU A 398 -34.41 -22.53 -15.09
C LEU A 398 -33.82 -22.59 -13.68
N LEU A 399 -33.41 -21.44 -13.16
CA LEU A 399 -32.74 -21.33 -11.88
C LEU A 399 -33.60 -20.52 -10.91
N LYS A 400 -33.69 -21.03 -9.67
CA LYS A 400 -34.34 -20.36 -8.55
C LYS A 400 -33.29 -19.98 -7.51
N ALA A 401 -33.27 -18.71 -7.13
CA ALA A 401 -32.46 -18.20 -6.04
C ALA A 401 -33.22 -18.24 -4.70
N ASN A 402 -32.47 -18.31 -3.60
CA ASN A 402 -33.03 -18.31 -2.25
C ASN A 402 -33.41 -16.91 -1.77
N THR A 403 -32.77 -15.88 -2.33
CA THR A 403 -32.96 -14.46 -2.01
C THR A 403 -33.12 -13.66 -3.30
N GLU A 404 -33.57 -12.41 -3.16
CA GLU A 404 -33.69 -11.45 -4.26
C GLU A 404 -32.38 -11.19 -4.98
#